data_AF-A0A938UVI7-F1
#
_entry.id   AF-A0A938UVI7-F1
#
_cell.length_a   1.000
_cell.length_b   1.000
_cell.length_c   1.000
_cell.angle_alpha   90.00
_cell.angle_beta   90.00
_cell.angle_gamma   90.00
#
_symmetry.space_group_name_H-M   'P 1'
#
loop_
_entity.id
_entity.type
_entity.pdbx_description
1 polymer ?
#
loop_
_entity_poly.entity_id
_entity_poly.type
_entity_poly.pdbx_seq_one_letter_code
_entity_poly.pdbx_strand_id
1 'polypeptide(L)' 'MSQTKVARTIYINSDQVEALKKLSDKTKVPQAVYVREALDMLLDKYSEQLKFEFKDSFKERVLQKEFGI' A
#
# COMPACT_ATOMS: atom_id res chain seq x y z
N MET A 1 0.32 -18.26 -4.56
CA MET A 1 1.73 -18.48 -4.15
C MET A 1 2.00 -17.73 -2.85
N SER A 2 2.86 -18.22 -1.95
CA SER A 2 3.10 -17.60 -0.64
C SER A 2 3.63 -16.18 -0.79
N GLN A 3 2.88 -15.20 -0.28
CA GLN A 3 3.26 -13.79 -0.37
C GLN A 3 4.53 -13.53 0.45
N THR A 4 5.64 -13.26 -0.24
CA THR A 4 6.91 -12.93 0.40
C THR A 4 6.97 -11.43 0.62
N LYS A 5 6.96 -10.99 1.88
CA LYS A 5 7.14 -9.57 2.23
C LYS A 5 8.61 -9.20 2.03
N VAL A 6 8.88 -8.21 1.17
CA VAL A 6 10.22 -7.67 0.94
C VAL A 6 10.35 -6.34 1.66
N ALA A 7 11.30 -6.23 2.59
CA ALA A 7 11.62 -4.97 3.25
C ALA A 7 12.45 -4.08 2.29
N ARG A 8 12.03 -2.81 2.13
CA ARG A 8 12.78 -1.80 1.37
C ARG A 8 12.83 -0.49 2.13
N THR A 9 13.98 0.18 2.06
CA THR A 9 14.16 1.55 2.54
C THR A 9 13.84 2.51 1.40
N ILE A 10 13.08 3.56 1.70
CA ILE A 10 12.73 4.62 0.74
C ILE A 10 13.03 5.99 1.34
N TYR A 11 13.36 6.95 0.49
CA TYR A 11 13.44 8.36 0.85
C TYR A 11 12.09 9.02 0.57
N ILE A 12 11.58 9.76 1.56
CA ILE A 12 10.37 10.59 1.46
C ILE A 12 10.67 11.95 2.08
N ASN A 13 9.88 12.96 1.74
CA ASN A 13 10.10 14.31 2.23
C ASN A 13 9.82 14.41 3.74
N SER A 14 10.49 15.33 4.42
CA SER A 14 10.39 15.48 5.87
C SER A 14 8.99 15.87 6.34
N ASP A 15 8.29 16.71 5.57
CA ASP A 15 6.89 17.09 5.80
C ASP A 15 5.93 15.89 5.73
N GLN A 16 6.19 14.94 4.83
CA GLN A 16 5.43 13.69 4.73
C GLN A 16 5.64 12.81 5.97
N VAL A 17 6.87 12.73 6.49
CA VAL A 17 7.18 12.01 7.75
C VAL A 17 6.41 12.63 8.92
N GLU A 18 6.42 13.95 9.03
CA GLU A 18 5.67 14.66 10.08
C GLU A 18 4.16 14.44 9.97
N ALA A 19 3.61 14.48 8.75
CA ALA A 19 2.20 14.21 8.49
C ALA A 19 1.83 12.77 8.87
N LEU A 20 2.64 11.78 8.48
CA LEU A 20 2.46 10.37 8.84
C LEU A 20 2.52 10.16 10.35
N LYS A 21 3.45 10.83 11.05
CA LYS A 21 3.53 10.79 12.50
C LYS A 21 2.25 11.31 13.15
N LYS A 22 1.78 12.50 12.76
CA LYS A 22 0.53 13.08 13.29
C LYS A 22 -0.68 12.18 13.02
N LEU A 23 -0.73 11.56 11.84
CA LEU A 23 -1.80 10.62 11.47
C LEU A 23 -1.75 9.38 12.34
N SER A 24 -0.58 8.74 12.45
CA SER A 24 -0.34 7.57 13.30
C SER A 24 -0.68 7.83 14.76
N ASP A 25 -0.36 9.01 15.29
CA ASP A 25 -0.65 9.39 16.67
C ASP A 25 -2.16 9.48 16.94
N LYS A 26 -2.92 9.97 15.96
CA LYS A 26 -4.38 10.11 16.04
C LYS A 26 -5.11 8.78 15.88
N THR A 27 -4.71 7.96 14.92
CA THR A 27 -5.43 6.73 14.54
C THR A 27 -4.91 5.49 15.25
N LYS A 28 -3.73 5.57 15.87
CA LYS A 28 -2.98 4.44 16.43
C LYS A 28 -2.57 3.38 15.40
N VAL A 29 -2.66 3.70 14.11
CA VAL A 29 -2.21 2.85 13.02
C VAL A 29 -0.74 3.13 12.73
N PRO A 30 0.14 2.12 12.63
CA PRO A 30 1.56 2.33 12.35
C PRO A 30 1.80 3.04 11.00
N GLN A 31 2.76 3.98 10.96
CA GLN A 31 3.11 4.75 9.75
C GLN A 31 3.36 3.87 8.51
N ALA A 32 4.00 2.70 8.71
CA ALA A 32 4.30 1.77 7.62
C ALA A 32 3.03 1.20 6.94
N VAL A 33 1.89 1.16 7.63
CA VAL A 33 0.61 0.76 7.03
C VAL A 33 0.18 1.78 5.99
N TYR A 34 0.25 3.08 6.31
CA TYR A 34 -0.10 4.15 5.39
C TYR A 34 0.82 4.22 4.17
N VAL A 35 2.12 3.97 4.35
CA VAL A 35 3.06 3.90 3.22
C VAL A 35 2.67 2.75 2.27
N ARG A 36 2.31 1.59 2.81
CA ARG A 36 1.84 0.46 1.99
C ARG A 36 0.50 0.77 1.33
N GLU A 37 -0.44 1.37 2.04
CA GLU A 37 -1.74 1.77 1.50
C GLU A 37 -1.58 2.76 0.35
N ALA A 38 -0.69 3.75 0.50
CA ALA A 38 -0.36 4.70 -0.57
C ALA A 38 0.24 4.02 -1.80
N LEU A 39 1.13 3.03 -1.60
CA LEU A 39 1.67 2.22 -2.70
C LEU A 39 0.58 1.40 -3.37
N ASP A 40 -0.31 0.76 -2.61
CA ASP A 40 -1.43 -0.02 -3.15
C ASP A 40 -2.36 0.90 -3.97
N MET A 41 -2.77 2.04 -3.43
CA MET A 41 -3.60 3.02 -4.14
C MET A 41 -2.93 3.55 -5.43
N LEU A 42 -1.61 3.78 -5.40
CA LEU A 42 -0.86 4.20 -6.57
C LEU A 42 -0.84 3.10 -7.64
N LEU A 43 -0.55 1.86 -7.26
CA LEU A 43 -0.50 0.74 -8.20
C LEU A 43 -1.89 0.43 -8.79
N ASP A 44 -2.95 0.57 -8.00
CA ASP A 44 -4.33 0.44 -8.48
C ASP A 44 -4.66 1.52 -9.52
N LYS A 45 -4.34 2.78 -9.22
CA LYS A 45 -4.54 3.92 -10.11
C LYS A 45 -3.84 3.74 -11.47
N TYR A 46 -2.65 3.15 -11.48
CA TYR A 46 -1.86 2.92 -12.69
C TYR A 46 -2.00 1.50 -13.25
N SER A 47 -2.94 0.70 -12.74
CA SER A 47 -3.08 -0.72 -13.08
C SER A 47 -3.35 -0.97 -14.56
N GLU A 48 -4.07 -0.06 -15.24
CA GLU A 48 -4.32 -0.16 -16.68
C GLU A 48 -3.05 0.10 -17.52
N GLN A 49 -2.18 0.97 -17.04
CA GLN A 49 -0.91 1.31 -17.70
C GLN A 49 0.17 0.26 -17.44
N LEU A 50 0.05 -0.51 -16.36
CA LEU A 50 1.00 -1.57 -16.00
C LEU A 50 0.91 -2.82 -16.89
N LYS A 51 -0.06 -2.91 -17.82
CA LYS A 51 -0.36 -4.10 -18.65
C LYS A 51 -0.53 -5.39 -17.81
N PHE A 52 -0.96 -6.47 -18.45
CA PHE A 52 -1.57 -7.65 -17.81
C PHE A 52 -0.71 -8.37 -16.74
N GLU A 53 0.62 -8.20 -16.73
CA GLU A 53 1.53 -8.96 -15.86
C GLU A 53 1.33 -8.71 -14.35
N PHE A 54 0.75 -7.57 -13.94
CA PHE A 54 0.55 -7.25 -12.52
C PHE A 54 -0.90 -7.48 -12.04
N LYS A 55 -1.85 -7.68 -12.96
CA LYS A 55 -3.30 -7.59 -12.67
C LYS A 55 -3.83 -8.77 -11.86
N ASP A 56 -3.24 -9.95 -12.02
CA ASP A 56 -3.74 -11.18 -11.37
C ASP A 56 -3.49 -11.21 -9.86
N SER A 57 -2.38 -10.64 -9.37
CA SER A 57 -2.05 -10.62 -7.92
C SER A 57 -2.65 -9.45 -7.13
N PHE A 58 -3.22 -8.45 -7.80
CA PHE A 58 -3.79 -7.26 -7.15
C PHE A 58 -5.31 -7.37 -6.99
N LYS A 59 -6.03 -7.85 -8.01
CA LYS A 59 -7.48 -8.09 -7.94
C LYS A 59 -7.88 -9.06 -6.83
N GLU A 60 -7.09 -10.11 -6.62
CA GLU A 60 -7.35 -11.11 -5.57
C GLU A 60 -7.29 -10.49 -4.17
N ARG A 61 -6.43 -9.48 -3.94
CA ARG A 61 -6.31 -8.76 -2.67
C ARG A 61 -7.47 -7.81 -2.39
N VAL A 62 -7.95 -7.09 -3.41
CA VAL A 62 -9.08 -6.16 -3.26
C VAL A 62 -10.37 -6.94 -2.95
N LEU A 63 -10.61 -8.04 -3.67
CA LEU A 63 -11.79 -8.89 -3.46
C LEU A 63 -11.81 -9.54 -2.07
N GLN A 64 -10.69 -10.06 -1.56
CA GLN A 64 -10.64 -10.61 -0.19
C GLN A 64 -10.91 -9.52 0.88
N LYS A 65 -10.44 -8.29 0.65
CA LYS A 65 -10.62 -7.18 1.59
C LYS A 65 -12.05 -6.62 1.60
N GLU A 66 -12.74 -6.64 0.46
CA GLU A 66 -14.13 -6.15 0.34
C GLU A 66 -15.18 -7.21 0.70
N PHE A 67 -14.91 -8.49 0.45
CA PHE A 67 -15.91 -9.56 0.63
C PHE A 67 -15.63 -10.52 1.80
N GLY A 68 -14.54 -10.34 2.55
CA GLY A 68 -14.29 -11.07 3.80
C GLY A 68 -14.18 -12.59 3.64
N ILE A 69 -13.59 -13.05 2.53
CA ILE A 69 -13.25 -14.46 2.26
C ILE A 69 -11.73 -14.61 2.29
#